data_AF-A0A437S634-F1
#
_entry.id   AF-A0A437S634-F1
#
_cell.length_a   1.000
_cell.length_b   1.000
_cell.length_c   1.000
_cell.angle_alpha   90.00
_cell.angle_beta   90.00
_cell.angle_gamma   90.00
#
_symmetry.space_group_name_H-M   'P 1'
#
loop_
_entity.id
_entity.type
_entity.pdbx_description
1 polymer ?
#
loop_
_entity_poly.entity_id
_entity_poly.type
_entity_poly.pdbx_seq_one_letter_code
_entity_poly.pdbx_strand_id
1 'polypeptide(L)'
;MKVLSIMFSSVIMNASADLPDGNIISFDSELLKAILPQVINLIVLIFVLTFILYKPVRNFLDKRSETIKNRLDNARASQDEAEELKEKYEKLLKEIDSEREKVLSTAYKKAMERSDHILMEAKEEAENIYNHAIMEIEEERKNIEDDMKKQLIELSTLMASQFVEVSIDEKTQNQLIEEMLGDWEEGLWLN
;
A
#
# COMPACT_ATOMS: atom_id res chain seq x y z
N MET A 1 3.26 65.66 36.46
CA MET A 1 3.38 66.77 35.49
C MET A 1 3.18 68.17 36.10
N LYS A 2 2.47 68.32 37.22
CA LYS A 2 2.32 69.63 37.92
C LYS A 2 3.62 70.14 38.56
N VAL A 3 4.48 69.27 39.10
CA VAL A 3 5.73 69.67 39.79
C VAL A 3 6.77 70.27 38.83
N LEU A 4 6.89 69.72 37.62
CA LEU A 4 7.79 70.23 36.57
C LEU A 4 7.33 71.61 36.06
N SER A 5 6.01 71.81 35.93
CA SER A 5 5.41 73.07 35.48
C SER A 5 5.51 74.17 36.54
N ILE A 6 5.40 73.84 37.83
CA ILE A 6 5.51 74.81 38.93
C ILE A 6 6.96 75.31 39.07
N MET A 7 7.94 74.41 38.92
CA MET A 7 9.36 74.79 38.93
C MET A 7 9.77 75.59 37.67
N PHE A 8 9.15 75.33 36.51
CA PHE A 8 9.40 76.13 35.30
C PHE A 8 8.75 77.53 35.38
N SER A 9 7.59 77.65 36.03
CA SER A 9 6.88 78.93 36.20
C SER A 9 7.62 79.88 37.14
N SER A 10 8.19 79.37 38.24
CA SER A 10 8.99 80.20 39.16
C SER A 10 10.31 80.68 38.53
N VAL A 11 10.89 79.91 37.60
CA VAL A 11 12.13 80.26 36.90
C VAL A 11 11.94 81.42 35.91
N ILE A 12 10.78 81.55 35.28
CA ILE A 12 10.50 82.68 34.37
C ILE A 12 10.21 83.97 35.15
N MET A 13 9.74 83.89 36.40
CA MET A 13 9.29 85.07 37.16
C MET A 13 10.43 85.85 37.85
N ASN A 14 11.68 85.37 37.81
CA ASN A 14 12.84 86.05 38.40
C ASN A 14 13.72 86.80 37.39
N ALA A 15 13.24 86.99 36.14
CA ALA A 15 13.95 87.69 35.07
C ALA A 15 13.59 89.19 34.94
N SER A 16 12.96 89.78 35.95
CA SER A 16 12.51 91.17 35.95
C SER A 16 13.02 91.95 37.16
N ALA A 17 14.31 92.21 37.23
CA ALA A 17 14.88 93.28 38.06
C ALA A 17 16.26 93.67 37.51
N ASP A 18 16.34 94.91 37.01
CA ASP A 18 17.51 95.74 36.71
C ASP A 18 18.70 95.14 35.97
N LEU A 19 18.92 95.65 34.74
CA LEU A 19 20.14 95.50 33.96
C LEU A 19 21.21 96.47 34.47
N PRO A 20 22.37 96.03 35.00
CA PRO A 20 23.53 96.89 35.18
C PRO A 20 24.42 96.87 33.92
N ASP A 21 24.98 98.03 33.60
CA ASP A 21 25.87 98.28 32.47
C ASP A 21 27.09 97.35 32.39
N GLY A 22 27.41 96.92 31.18
CA GLY A 22 28.79 96.91 30.69
C GLY A 22 29.76 95.80 31.11
N ASN A 23 29.33 94.70 31.74
CA ASN A 23 30.18 93.51 31.86
C ASN A 23 29.36 92.22 31.87
N ILE A 24 29.35 91.51 30.73
CA ILE A 24 28.52 90.33 30.45
C ILE A 24 28.97 89.04 31.17
N ILE A 25 30.07 89.09 31.93
CA ILE A 25 30.54 87.99 32.78
C ILE A 25 31.19 88.59 34.03
N SER A 26 30.38 89.15 34.93
CA SER A 26 30.81 89.26 36.33
C SER A 26 30.59 87.89 36.98
N PHE A 27 31.68 87.23 37.39
CA PHE A 27 31.61 86.04 38.27
C PHE A 27 31.19 86.47 39.67
N ASP A 28 30.01 87.04 39.80
CA ASP A 28 29.45 87.41 41.09
C ASP A 28 28.89 86.15 41.78
N SER A 29 28.96 86.14 43.11
CA SER A 29 28.45 85.07 43.97
C SER A 29 26.97 84.76 43.75
N GLU A 30 26.23 85.70 43.14
CA GLU A 30 24.83 85.60 42.77
C GLU A 30 24.59 84.60 41.62
N LEU A 31 25.50 84.54 40.64
CA LEU A 31 25.39 83.63 39.49
C LEU A 31 25.56 82.17 39.93
N LEU A 32 26.51 81.92 40.85
CA LEU A 32 26.72 80.59 41.44
C LEU A 32 25.46 80.10 42.19
N LYS A 33 24.78 81.00 42.92
CA LYS A 33 23.53 80.69 43.62
C LYS A 33 22.37 80.39 42.68
N ALA A 34 22.32 81.00 41.50
CA ALA A 34 21.28 80.77 40.50
C ALA A 34 21.45 79.44 39.74
N ILE A 35 22.70 79.04 39.44
CA ILE A 35 23.00 77.79 38.71
C ILE A 35 22.92 76.55 39.61
N LEU A 36 23.32 76.66 40.88
CA LEU A 36 23.34 75.53 41.82
C LEU A 36 22.00 74.75 41.91
N PRO A 37 20.82 75.37 42.09
CA PRO A 37 19.55 74.66 42.10
C PRO A 37 19.17 74.05 40.74
N GLN A 38 19.60 74.65 39.62
CA GLN A 38 19.37 74.11 38.29
C GLN A 38 20.19 72.84 38.05
N VAL A 39 21.46 72.83 38.48
CA VAL A 39 22.33 71.64 38.42
C VAL A 39 21.81 70.54 39.33
N ILE A 40 21.38 70.87 40.55
CA ILE A 40 20.75 69.90 41.47
C ILE A 40 19.48 69.33 40.85
N ASN A 41 18.63 70.16 40.24
CA ASN A 41 17.41 69.70 39.57
C ASN A 41 17.72 68.77 38.38
N LEU A 42 18.75 69.06 37.58
CA LEU A 42 19.20 68.19 36.51
C LEU A 42 19.70 66.84 37.04
N ILE A 43 20.48 66.84 38.12
CA ILE A 43 20.98 65.60 38.74
C ILE A 43 19.83 64.76 39.29
N VAL A 44 18.87 65.39 39.99
CA VAL A 44 17.68 64.70 40.50
C VAL A 44 16.85 64.12 39.35
N LEU A 45 16.66 64.88 38.26
CA LEU A 45 15.94 64.42 37.07
C LEU A 45 16.63 63.21 36.43
N ILE A 46 17.95 63.26 36.23
CA ILE A 46 18.73 62.15 35.70
C ILE A 46 18.60 60.93 36.61
N PHE A 47 18.70 61.11 37.93
CA PHE A 47 18.60 60.00 38.87
C PHE A 47 17.23 59.32 38.82
N VAL A 48 16.14 60.11 38.80
CA VAL A 48 14.78 59.59 38.67
C VAL A 48 14.57 58.89 37.32
N LEU A 49 15.08 59.47 36.24
CA LEU A 49 14.96 58.91 34.90
C LEU A 49 15.74 57.58 34.79
N THR A 50 16.98 57.53 35.26
CA THR A 50 17.77 56.30 35.27
C THR A 50 17.12 55.23 36.14
N PHE A 51 16.62 55.58 37.34
CA PHE A 51 15.96 54.62 38.23
C PHE A 51 14.69 54.01 37.60
N ILE A 52 13.86 54.84 36.96
CA ILE A 52 12.62 54.38 36.31
C ILE A 52 12.92 53.60 35.02
N LEU A 53 13.91 54.04 34.22
CA LEU A 53 14.16 53.51 32.88
C LEU A 53 15.12 52.31 32.84
N TYR A 54 15.90 52.08 33.90
CA TYR A 54 16.82 50.95 33.98
C TYR A 54 16.10 49.59 33.85
N LYS A 55 14.98 49.41 34.56
CA LYS A 55 14.20 48.18 34.54
C LYS A 55 13.54 47.88 33.18
N PRO A 56 12.78 48.80 32.54
CA PRO A 56 12.16 48.52 31.25
C PRO A 56 13.18 48.33 30.11
N VAL A 57 14.30 49.07 30.10
CA VAL A 57 15.34 48.91 29.07
C VAL A 57 16.03 47.56 29.19
N ARG A 58 16.40 47.15 30.40
CA ARG A 58 16.99 45.82 30.63
C ARG A 58 16.03 44.71 30.25
N ASN A 59 14.77 44.79 30.68
CA ASN A 59 13.75 43.81 30.32
C ASN A 59 13.52 43.72 28.80
N PHE A 60 13.58 44.84 28.09
CA PHE A 60 13.45 44.85 26.63
C PHE A 60 14.62 44.14 25.93
N LEU A 61 15.85 44.40 26.39
CA LEU A 61 17.05 43.74 25.88
C LEU A 61 17.05 42.24 26.20
N ASP A 62 16.69 41.87 27.43
CA ASP A 62 16.59 40.47 27.84
C ASP A 62 15.52 39.74 27.01
N LYS A 63 14.33 40.33 26.84
CA LYS A 63 13.25 39.76 26.02
C LYS A 63 13.66 39.62 24.55
N ARG A 64 14.42 40.58 24.00
CA ARG A 64 14.94 40.49 22.63
C ARG A 64 15.98 39.36 22.51
N SER A 65 16.89 39.25 23.48
CA SER A 65 17.89 38.19 23.53
C SER A 65 17.22 36.81 23.62
N GLU A 66 16.26 36.65 24.52
CA GLU A 66 15.47 35.44 24.69
C GLU A 66 14.69 35.08 23.42
N THR A 67 14.05 36.05 22.76
CA THR A 67 13.33 35.81 21.49
C THR A 67 14.28 35.33 20.40
N ILE A 68 15.47 35.92 20.28
CA ILE A 68 16.47 35.51 19.29
C ILE A 68 16.97 34.09 19.60
N LYS A 69 17.27 33.81 20.86
CA LYS A 69 17.69 32.49 21.31
C LYS A 69 16.63 31.43 21.01
N ASN A 70 15.38 31.67 21.41
CA ASN A 70 14.27 30.77 21.14
C ASN A 70 14.06 30.54 19.63
N ARG A 71 14.20 31.58 18.80
CA ARG A 71 14.11 31.44 17.34
C ARG A 71 15.24 30.58 16.78
N LEU A 72 16.47 30.75 17.27
CA LEU A 72 17.61 29.96 16.85
C LEU A 72 17.48 28.50 17.30
N ASP A 73 17.08 28.28 18.54
CA ASP A 73 16.87 26.95 19.10
C ASP A 73 15.74 26.21 18.37
N ASN A 74 14.62 26.89 18.07
CA ASN A 74 13.54 26.33 17.27
C ASN A 74 13.97 26.03 15.83
N ALA A 75 14.77 26.92 15.22
CA ALA A 75 15.27 26.69 13.86
C ALA A 75 16.22 25.47 13.81
N ARG A 76 17.07 25.30 14.82
CA ARG A 76 17.93 24.11 14.97
C ARG A 76 17.11 22.86 15.18
N ALA A 77 16.16 22.87 16.12
CA ALA A 77 15.28 21.73 16.36
C ALA A 77 14.51 21.32 15.10
N SER A 78 13.97 22.29 14.36
CA SER A 78 13.28 22.03 13.09
C SER A 78 14.21 21.47 12.01
N GLN A 79 15.48 21.89 11.97
CA GLN A 79 16.47 21.35 11.05
C GLN A 79 16.84 19.91 11.42
N ASP A 80 17.07 19.64 12.70
CA ASP A 80 17.38 18.30 13.21
C ASP A 80 16.22 17.34 12.97
N GLU A 81 14.97 17.76 13.23
CA GLU A 81 13.77 16.99 12.93
C GLU A 81 13.61 16.71 11.43
N ALA A 82 13.91 17.69 10.57
CA ALA A 82 13.85 17.52 9.12
C ALA A 82 14.92 16.53 8.62
N GLU A 83 16.12 16.56 9.20
CA GLU A 83 17.21 15.64 8.86
C GLU A 83 16.91 14.22 9.36
N GLU A 84 16.39 14.06 10.57
CA GLU A 84 15.93 12.75 11.09
C GLU A 84 14.81 12.18 10.22
N LEU A 85 13.84 13.02 9.83
CA LEU A 85 12.73 12.60 8.98
C LEU A 85 13.23 12.19 7.59
N LYS A 86 14.19 12.95 7.02
CA LYS A 86 14.83 12.60 5.75
C LYS A 86 15.55 11.24 5.84
N GLU A 87 16.32 11.00 6.89
CA GLU A 87 17.01 9.72 7.09
C GLU A 87 16.02 8.55 7.23
N LYS A 88 14.92 8.77 7.96
CA LYS A 88 13.83 7.78 8.06
C LYS A 88 13.21 7.47 6.71
N TYR A 89 12.94 8.49 5.89
CA TYR A 89 12.41 8.29 4.54
C TYR A 89 13.40 7.56 3.63
N GLU A 90 14.68 7.92 3.65
CA GLU A 90 15.71 7.22 2.86
C GLU A 90 15.84 5.74 3.26
N LYS A 91 15.79 5.44 4.56
CA LYS A 91 15.74 4.05 5.05
C LYS A 91 14.49 3.31 4.57
N LEU A 92 13.32 3.95 4.68
CA LEU A 92 12.05 3.36 4.24
C LEU A 92 12.04 3.11 2.73
N LEU A 93 12.56 4.03 1.93
CA LEU A 93 12.69 3.84 0.47
C LEU A 93 13.55 2.62 0.15
N LYS A 94 14.71 2.50 0.81
CA LYS A 94 15.61 1.35 0.62
C LYS A 94 14.96 0.03 1.03
N GLU A 95 14.19 0.03 2.11
CA GLU A 95 13.43 -1.14 2.56
C GLU A 95 12.32 -1.52 1.57
N ILE A 96 11.59 -0.54 1.05
CA ILE A 96 10.57 -0.73 0.01
C ILE A 96 11.17 -1.33 -1.25
N ASP A 97 12.33 -0.85 -1.69
CA ASP A 97 12.99 -1.39 -2.88
C ASP A 97 13.41 -2.85 -2.68
N SER A 98 13.96 -3.19 -1.50
CA SER A 98 14.30 -4.58 -1.16
C SER A 98 13.06 -5.47 -1.06
N GLU A 99 11.98 -4.98 -0.45
CA GLU A 99 10.74 -5.72 -0.31
C GLU A 99 10.05 -5.92 -1.67
N ARG A 100 10.07 -4.90 -2.54
CA ARG A 100 9.58 -5.00 -3.91
C ARG A 100 10.31 -6.10 -4.67
N GLU A 101 11.63 -6.16 -4.58
CA GLU A 101 12.41 -7.20 -5.25
C GLU A 101 12.07 -8.60 -4.73
N LYS A 102 11.91 -8.76 -3.41
CA LYS A 102 11.48 -10.03 -2.80
C LYS A 102 10.08 -10.44 -3.25
N VAL A 103 9.12 -9.50 -3.25
CA VAL A 103 7.74 -9.76 -3.68
C VAL A 103 7.71 -10.16 -5.14
N LEU A 104 8.44 -9.45 -6.02
CA LEU A 104 8.55 -9.80 -7.44
C LEU A 104 9.18 -11.18 -7.62
N SER A 105 10.31 -11.45 -6.96
CA SER A 105 10.97 -12.76 -7.03
C SER A 105 10.06 -13.89 -6.57
N THR A 106 9.31 -13.68 -5.48
CA THR A 106 8.37 -14.67 -4.95
C THR A 106 7.19 -14.88 -5.89
N ALA A 107 6.67 -13.80 -6.48
CA ALA A 107 5.60 -13.86 -7.47
C ALA A 107 6.05 -14.62 -8.74
N TYR A 108 7.26 -14.34 -9.25
CA TYR A 108 7.83 -15.08 -10.39
C TYR A 108 7.99 -16.56 -10.08
N LYS A 109 8.55 -16.90 -8.91
CA LYS A 109 8.72 -18.30 -8.50
C LYS A 109 7.38 -19.02 -8.40
N LYS A 110 6.39 -18.42 -7.74
CA LYS A 110 5.03 -18.97 -7.61
C LYS A 110 4.32 -19.10 -8.96
N ALA A 111 4.52 -18.14 -9.86
CA ALA A 111 3.98 -18.20 -11.21
C ALA A 111 4.60 -19.35 -12.02
N MET A 112 5.92 -19.56 -11.90
CA MET A 112 6.61 -20.68 -12.54
C MET A 112 6.14 -22.02 -11.99
N GLU A 113 6.10 -22.19 -10.66
CA GLU A 113 5.59 -23.40 -10.01
C GLU A 113 4.15 -23.71 -10.43
N ARG A 114 3.29 -22.68 -10.51
CA ARG A 114 1.91 -22.84 -10.97
C ARG A 114 1.82 -23.19 -12.45
N SER A 115 2.67 -22.60 -13.29
CA SER A 115 2.75 -22.93 -14.72
C SER A 115 3.16 -24.39 -14.91
N ASP A 116 4.17 -24.85 -14.19
CA ASP A 116 4.64 -26.24 -14.25
C ASP A 116 3.57 -27.21 -13.76
N HIS A 117 2.85 -26.85 -12.67
CA HIS A 117 1.72 -27.64 -12.19
C HIS A 117 0.59 -27.75 -13.22
N ILE A 118 0.18 -26.64 -13.83
CA ILE A 118 -0.86 -26.63 -14.87
C ILE A 118 -0.41 -27.47 -16.07
N LEU A 119 0.85 -27.38 -16.47
CA LEU A 119 1.38 -28.20 -17.58
C LEU A 119 1.40 -29.69 -17.23
N MET A 120 1.69 -30.04 -15.98
CA MET A 120 1.67 -31.42 -15.51
C MET A 120 0.24 -31.97 -15.49
N GLU A 121 -0.70 -31.24 -14.87
CA GLU A 121 -2.11 -31.60 -14.85
C GLU A 121 -2.69 -31.73 -16.26
N ALA A 122 -2.37 -30.80 -17.16
CA ALA A 122 -2.83 -30.86 -18.54
C ALA A 122 -2.29 -32.08 -19.30
N LYS A 123 -1.06 -32.52 -19.00
CA LYS A 123 -0.48 -33.74 -19.59
C LYS A 123 -1.15 -34.99 -19.03
N GLU A 124 -1.34 -35.05 -17.72
CA GLU A 124 -2.03 -36.16 -17.05
C GLU A 124 -3.47 -36.31 -17.56
N GLU A 125 -4.19 -35.19 -17.68
CA GLU A 125 -5.55 -35.19 -18.23
C GLU A 125 -5.56 -35.63 -19.70
N ALA A 126 -4.62 -35.16 -20.51
CA ALA A 126 -4.50 -35.60 -21.90
C ALA A 126 -4.21 -37.11 -22.01
N GLU A 127 -3.37 -37.66 -21.14
CA GLU A 127 -3.10 -39.09 -21.07
C GLU A 127 -4.33 -39.89 -20.62
N ASN A 128 -5.07 -39.38 -19.63
CA ASN A 128 -6.32 -39.99 -19.16
C ASN A 128 -7.39 -40.03 -20.26
N ILE A 129 -7.57 -38.93 -20.99
CA ILE A 129 -8.49 -38.84 -22.14
C ILE A 129 -8.07 -39.83 -23.23
N TYR A 130 -6.76 -39.89 -23.54
CA TYR A 130 -6.25 -40.82 -24.54
C TYR A 130 -6.52 -42.28 -24.14
N ASN A 131 -6.23 -42.65 -22.90
CA ASN A 131 -6.46 -44.00 -22.39
C ASN A 131 -7.95 -44.35 -22.38
N HIS A 132 -8.82 -43.43 -21.97
CA HIS A 132 -10.27 -43.62 -22.04
C HIS A 132 -10.75 -43.82 -23.48
N ALA A 133 -10.28 -43.01 -24.42
CA ALA A 133 -10.64 -43.16 -25.83
C ALA A 133 -10.19 -44.51 -26.40
N ILE A 134 -9.01 -45.00 -26.03
CA ILE A 134 -8.55 -46.34 -26.43
C ILE A 134 -9.42 -47.44 -25.84
N MET A 135 -9.81 -47.32 -24.56
CA MET A 135 -10.72 -48.29 -23.93
C MET A 135 -12.10 -48.29 -24.59
N GLU A 136 -12.65 -47.12 -24.91
CA GLU A 136 -13.93 -46.98 -25.60
C GLU A 136 -13.88 -47.55 -27.02
N ILE A 137 -12.79 -47.33 -27.76
CA ILE A 137 -12.57 -47.93 -29.09
C ILE A 137 -12.52 -49.46 -29.02
N GLU A 138 -11.87 -50.03 -28.00
CA GLU A 138 -11.78 -51.49 -27.84
C GLU A 138 -13.14 -52.10 -27.48
N GLU A 139 -13.91 -51.42 -26.62
CA GLU A 139 -15.28 -51.82 -26.29
C GLU A 139 -16.19 -51.75 -27.53
N GLU A 140 -16.13 -50.66 -28.29
CA GLU A 140 -16.89 -50.47 -29.53
C GLU A 140 -16.53 -51.54 -30.57
N ARG A 141 -15.24 -51.88 -30.74
CA ARG A 141 -14.80 -52.98 -31.61
C ARG A 141 -15.45 -54.30 -31.21
N LYS A 142 -15.46 -54.61 -29.92
CA LYS A 142 -16.05 -55.85 -29.43
C LYS A 142 -17.56 -55.89 -29.68
N ASN A 143 -18.24 -54.77 -29.46
CA ASN A 143 -19.68 -54.65 -29.73
C ASN A 143 -19.97 -54.84 -31.23
N ILE A 144 -19.17 -54.23 -32.12
CA ILE A 144 -19.29 -54.40 -33.57
C ILE A 144 -19.05 -55.86 -33.98
N GLU A 145 -18.02 -56.51 -33.43
CA GLU A 145 -17.73 -57.93 -33.71
C GLU A 145 -18.90 -58.84 -33.29
N ASP A 146 -19.51 -58.59 -32.14
CA ASP A 146 -20.67 -59.35 -31.66
C ASP A 146 -21.94 -59.09 -32.48
N ASP A 147 -22.18 -57.86 -32.92
CA ASP A 147 -23.29 -57.53 -33.81
C ASP A 147 -23.10 -58.10 -35.22
N MET A 148 -21.88 -58.12 -35.76
CA MET A 148 -21.57 -58.81 -37.02
C MET A 148 -21.85 -60.31 -36.93
N LYS A 149 -21.51 -60.98 -35.82
CA LYS A 149 -21.83 -62.40 -35.61
C LYS A 149 -23.34 -62.64 -35.66
N LYS A 150 -24.14 -61.79 -34.98
CA LYS A 150 -25.62 -61.91 -35.00
C LYS A 150 -26.17 -61.76 -36.43
N GLN A 151 -25.70 -60.75 -37.17
CA GLN A 151 -26.13 -60.53 -38.57
C GLN A 151 -25.76 -61.71 -39.48
N LEU A 152 -24.58 -62.31 -39.28
CA LEU A 152 -24.17 -63.51 -40.02
C LEU A 152 -25.03 -64.73 -39.69
N ILE A 153 -25.40 -64.93 -38.42
CA ILE A 153 -26.31 -66.02 -38.00
C ILE A 153 -27.68 -65.83 -38.65
N GLU A 154 -28.22 -64.61 -38.63
CA GLU A 154 -29.51 -64.28 -39.25
C GLU A 154 -29.49 -64.52 -40.76
N LEU A 155 -28.44 -64.05 -41.46
CA LEU A 155 -28.25 -64.28 -42.88
C LEU A 155 -28.12 -65.77 -43.22
N SER A 156 -27.34 -66.52 -42.44
CA SER A 156 -27.15 -67.96 -42.63
C SER A 156 -28.46 -68.73 -42.42
N THR A 157 -29.26 -68.32 -41.44
CA THR A 157 -30.58 -68.91 -41.16
C THR A 157 -31.57 -68.61 -42.28
N LEU A 158 -31.53 -67.40 -42.84
CA LEU A 158 -32.34 -67.02 -44.00
C LEU A 158 -31.94 -67.84 -45.24
N MET A 159 -30.64 -67.99 -45.51
CA MET A 159 -30.14 -68.82 -46.60
C MET A 159 -30.47 -70.30 -46.42
N ALA A 160 -30.36 -70.83 -45.20
CA ALA A 160 -30.74 -72.20 -44.88
C ALA A 160 -32.25 -72.43 -45.08
N SER A 161 -33.09 -71.50 -44.60
CA SER A 161 -34.54 -71.54 -44.84
C SER A 161 -34.88 -71.54 -46.33
N GLN A 162 -34.24 -70.66 -47.11
CA GLN A 162 -34.42 -70.58 -48.56
C GLN A 162 -33.93 -71.85 -49.28
N PHE A 163 -32.82 -72.44 -48.82
CA PHE A 163 -32.29 -73.69 -49.39
C PHE A 163 -33.21 -74.86 -49.09
N VAL A 164 -33.70 -75.00 -47.85
CA VAL A 164 -34.66 -76.04 -47.47
C VAL A 164 -35.95 -75.92 -48.29
N GLU A 165 -36.47 -74.70 -48.47
CA GLU A 165 -37.67 -74.47 -49.29
C GLU A 165 -37.50 -74.92 -50.76
N VAL A 166 -36.31 -74.74 -51.33
CA VAL A 166 -36.00 -75.14 -52.71
C VAL A 166 -35.59 -76.62 -52.84
N SER A 167 -35.15 -77.27 -51.75
CA SER A 167 -34.58 -78.63 -51.76
C SER A 167 -35.52 -79.73 -51.27
N ILE A 168 -36.74 -79.39 -50.84
CA ILE A 168 -37.75 -80.39 -50.48
C ILE A 168 -38.30 -81.02 -51.77
N ASP A 169 -37.77 -82.19 -52.10
CA ASP A 169 -38.34 -83.16 -53.03
C ASP A 169 -38.98 -84.31 -52.24
N GLU A 170 -39.97 -84.99 -52.83
CA GLU A 170 -40.77 -86.05 -52.20
C GLU A 170 -39.89 -87.19 -51.62
N LYS A 171 -38.68 -87.36 -52.18
CA LYS A 171 -37.68 -88.33 -51.75
C LYS A 171 -36.97 -87.97 -50.44
N THR A 172 -36.67 -86.68 -50.23
CA THR A 172 -35.98 -86.18 -49.02
C THR A 172 -36.90 -86.22 -47.80
N GLN A 173 -38.20 -85.98 -48.00
CA GLN A 173 -39.22 -86.04 -46.95
C GLN A 173 -39.37 -87.45 -46.35
N ASN A 174 -39.29 -88.49 -47.19
CA ASN A 174 -39.34 -89.88 -46.72
C ASN A 174 -38.07 -90.30 -45.96
N GLN A 175 -36.88 -89.82 -46.38
CA GLN A 175 -35.63 -90.10 -45.67
C GLN A 175 -35.55 -89.42 -44.30
N LEU A 176 -36.02 -88.18 -44.18
CA LEU A 176 -36.11 -87.48 -42.88
C LEU A 176 -37.07 -88.17 -41.92
N ILE A 177 -38.19 -88.72 -42.41
CA ILE A 177 -39.12 -89.51 -41.58
C ILE A 177 -38.44 -90.80 -41.10
N GLU A 178 -37.68 -91.48 -41.95
CA GLU A 178 -36.96 -92.70 -41.59
C GLU A 178 -35.82 -92.43 -40.59
N GLU A 179 -35.08 -91.33 -40.73
CA GLU A 179 -34.04 -90.89 -39.80
C GLU A 179 -34.61 -90.45 -38.44
N MET A 180 -35.70 -89.69 -38.41
CA MET A 180 -36.39 -89.31 -37.16
C MET A 180 -37.00 -90.52 -36.44
N LEU A 181 -37.51 -91.51 -37.19
CA LEU A 181 -38.00 -92.76 -36.62
C LEU A 181 -36.83 -93.62 -36.08
N GLY A 182 -35.67 -93.59 -36.73
CA GLY A 182 -34.45 -94.26 -36.26
C GLY A 182 -33.89 -93.67 -34.97
N ASP A 183 -33.78 -92.34 -34.88
CA ASP A 183 -33.32 -91.63 -33.66
C ASP A 183 -34.27 -91.85 -32.47
N TRP A 184 -35.58 -91.90 -32.73
CA TRP A 184 -36.59 -92.23 -31.71
C TRP A 184 -36.50 -93.68 -31.25
N GLU A 185 -36.18 -94.61 -32.16
CA GLU A 185 -35.95 -96.01 -31.80
C GLU A 185 -34.69 -96.12 -30.93
N GLU A 186 -33.56 -95.52 -31.32
CA GLU A 186 -32.29 -95.57 -30.57
C GLU A 186 -32.38 -94.95 -29.16
N GLY A 187 -33.17 -93.90 -28.97
CA GLY A 187 -33.46 -93.30 -27.65
C GLY A 187 -34.36 -94.13 -26.73
N LEU A 188 -35.12 -95.10 -27.27
CA LEU A 188 -35.99 -96.00 -26.50
C LEU A 188 -35.28 -97.28 -26.03
N TRP A 189 -34.11 -97.62 -26.58
CA TRP A 189 -33.32 -98.80 -26.19
C TRP A 189 -32.19 -98.51 -25.17
N LEU A 190 -31.97 -97.23 -24.80
CA LEU A 190 -30.92 -96.81 -23.85
C LEU A 190 -31.45 -96.39 -22.46
N ASN A 191 -32.69 -96.74 -22.12
CA ASN A 191 -33.24 -96.67 -20.76
C ASN A 191 -33.76 -98.04 -20.28
#